data_AF-A0A7C2CHA1-F1
#
_entry.id   AF-A0A7C2CHA1-F1
#
_cell.length_a   1.000
_cell.length_b   1.000
_cell.length_c   1.000
_cell.angle_alpha   90.00
_cell.angle_beta   90.00
_cell.angle_gamma   90.00
#
_symmetry.space_group_name_H-M   'P 1'
#
loop_
_entity.id
_entity.type
_entity.pdbx_description
1 polymer ?
#
loop_
_entity_poly.entity_id
_entity_poly.type
_entity_poly.pdbx_seq_one_letter_code
_entity_poly.pdbx_strand_id
1 'polypeptide(L)'
;MINFSLRDVEASPYGFGVYEGREGTFNIPKDRDFDIHCEPRSSFSYASKGKPSKPTDLSLDWIDQVREEARWWQFSEAINEATELMEEFYEDSMCKSPPNDGSKGHTYYRELAEKYKLDRGRKFNKGFYGTIYGHIAIVTPGGRRPVDGALVTVISPLDGETWTAYTDDEGNYTISQVLLHKECKPFEITAVHEMGEAKNYFEGPLEKPNPSYRFQKNLEIKAAEFDLIAEYDSVFEESFISVEEDGYWKKEGKFFAKIRSVYRLENASRTDNEIYEKYRLVSCSLESFNGQRTYEAHYDYGDKKMDGTGRADISNGRIRECGAFLGISYDASSGNVRKVDQGDIHVSFDADGKIVIIWTKKNPPRKETDVLKWDHVFPGEPQGFPAVDHSYMEEHVFGNIKSSLISRRGFTDHIVYKFSLNYRLKKEGKKQNKNLS
;
A
#
# COMPACT_ATOMS: atom_id res chain seq x y z
N MET A 1 -73.05 -12.38 1.09
CA MET A 1 -72.22 -13.13 0.14
C MET A 1 -70.93 -12.36 -0.01
N ILE A 2 -69.85 -12.84 0.62
CA ILE A 2 -68.52 -12.25 0.47
C ILE A 2 -67.81 -13.18 -0.49
N ASN A 3 -67.56 -12.70 -1.71
CA ASN A 3 -66.79 -13.43 -2.71
C ASN A 3 -65.43 -12.73 -2.76
N PHE A 4 -64.37 -13.44 -2.40
CA PHE A 4 -63.01 -12.94 -2.46
C PHE A 4 -62.21 -13.85 -3.39
N SER A 5 -61.59 -13.25 -4.42
CA SER A 5 -60.89 -13.96 -5.47
C SER A 5 -59.39 -13.68 -5.41
N LEU A 6 -58.58 -14.72 -5.54
CA LEU A 6 -57.12 -14.57 -5.68
C LEU A 6 -56.75 -13.67 -6.87
N ARG A 7 -57.58 -13.63 -7.91
CA ARG A 7 -57.40 -12.74 -9.06
C ARG A 7 -57.45 -11.26 -8.71
N ASP A 8 -58.28 -10.87 -7.76
CA ASP A 8 -58.47 -9.44 -7.41
C ASP A 8 -57.24 -8.86 -6.71
N VAL A 9 -56.47 -9.72 -6.03
CA VAL A 9 -55.17 -9.38 -5.45
C VAL A 9 -54.04 -9.55 -6.47
N GLU A 10 -54.12 -10.55 -7.35
CA GLU A 10 -53.08 -10.83 -8.36
C GLU A 10 -53.02 -9.77 -9.47
N ALA A 11 -54.15 -9.46 -10.09
CA ALA A 11 -54.26 -8.53 -11.20
C ALA A 11 -54.92 -7.22 -10.72
N SER A 12 -54.70 -6.12 -11.43
CA SER A 12 -55.26 -4.80 -11.09
C SER A 12 -56.48 -4.45 -11.97
N PRO A 13 -57.67 -5.06 -11.78
CA PRO A 13 -58.87 -4.60 -12.47
C PRO A 13 -59.38 -3.26 -11.93
N TYR A 14 -59.03 -2.89 -10.68
CA TYR A 14 -59.52 -1.70 -9.98
C TYR A 14 -58.42 -0.88 -9.25
N GLY A 15 -57.13 -1.11 -9.53
CA GLY A 15 -56.01 -0.34 -8.95
C GLY A 15 -55.27 -0.97 -7.76
N PHE A 16 -55.70 -2.16 -7.30
CA PHE A 16 -55.21 -2.81 -6.07
C PHE A 16 -54.40 -4.10 -6.28
N GLY A 17 -54.14 -4.49 -7.53
CA GLY A 17 -53.40 -5.72 -7.84
C GLY A 17 -51.90 -5.61 -7.59
N VAL A 18 -51.25 -6.74 -7.28
CA VAL A 18 -49.79 -6.83 -7.11
C VAL A 18 -49.05 -6.81 -8.46
N TYR A 19 -49.69 -7.24 -9.55
CA TYR A 19 -49.17 -7.11 -10.92
C TYR A 19 -49.90 -6.02 -11.73
N GLU A 20 -49.13 -5.23 -12.48
CA GLU A 20 -49.62 -4.32 -13.51
C GLU A 20 -49.56 -5.00 -14.90
N GLY A 21 -50.60 -4.80 -15.72
CA GLY A 21 -50.67 -5.37 -17.08
C GLY A 21 -50.82 -6.90 -17.14
N ARG A 22 -51.19 -7.54 -16.03
CA ARG A 22 -51.55 -8.96 -15.97
C ARG A 22 -53.02 -9.12 -16.34
N GLU A 23 -53.28 -9.75 -17.48
CA GLU A 23 -54.63 -9.90 -18.03
C GLU A 23 -55.06 -11.36 -18.01
N GLY A 24 -56.33 -11.60 -17.68
CA GLY A 24 -56.91 -12.94 -17.73
C GLY A 24 -58.43 -12.93 -17.88
N THR A 25 -58.98 -14.05 -18.33
CA THR A 25 -60.42 -14.28 -18.48
C THR A 25 -60.90 -15.29 -17.44
N PHE A 26 -62.11 -15.06 -16.92
CA PHE A 26 -62.72 -15.98 -15.96
C PHE A 26 -63.45 -17.10 -16.68
N ASN A 27 -63.21 -18.34 -16.28
CA ASN A 27 -63.97 -19.48 -16.75
C ASN A 27 -65.23 -19.61 -15.91
N ILE A 28 -66.34 -18.98 -16.32
CA ILE A 28 -67.62 -19.08 -15.60
C ILE A 28 -68.19 -20.50 -15.78
N PRO A 29 -68.30 -21.32 -14.72
CA PRO A 29 -69.07 -22.56 -14.76
C PRO A 29 -70.56 -22.22 -14.91
N LYS A 30 -71.29 -22.96 -15.74
CA LYS A 30 -72.70 -22.66 -16.08
C LYS A 30 -73.67 -22.81 -14.90
N ASP A 31 -73.29 -23.53 -13.84
CA ASP A 31 -74.17 -23.91 -12.75
C ASP A 31 -73.65 -23.40 -11.40
N ARG A 32 -73.64 -22.07 -11.20
CA ARG A 32 -73.26 -21.48 -9.90
C ARG A 32 -74.47 -21.19 -9.03
N ASP A 33 -74.55 -21.88 -7.90
CA ASP A 33 -75.30 -21.43 -6.72
C ASP A 33 -74.39 -20.57 -5.83
N PHE A 34 -74.92 -19.44 -5.35
CA PHE A 34 -74.13 -18.42 -4.68
C PHE A 34 -74.03 -18.65 -3.15
N ASP A 35 -73.12 -19.53 -2.74
CA ASP A 35 -72.66 -19.67 -1.35
C ASP A 35 -71.33 -18.90 -1.09
N ILE A 36 -70.77 -18.99 0.13
CA ILE A 36 -69.42 -18.47 0.44
C ILE A 36 -68.38 -19.33 -0.28
N HIS A 37 -67.70 -18.75 -1.27
CA HIS A 37 -66.64 -19.41 -2.05
C HIS A 37 -65.40 -18.53 -2.15
N CYS A 38 -64.23 -19.16 -2.17
CA CYS A 38 -62.97 -18.55 -2.59
C CYS A 38 -62.60 -19.11 -3.95
N GLU A 39 -62.42 -18.22 -4.94
CA GLU A 39 -62.12 -18.63 -6.30
C GLU A 39 -60.62 -18.93 -6.47
N PRO A 40 -60.27 -20.15 -6.92
CA PRO A 40 -58.89 -20.48 -7.17
C PRO A 40 -58.36 -19.71 -8.39
N ARG A 41 -57.09 -19.32 -8.33
CA ARG A 41 -56.26 -18.76 -9.41
C ARG A 41 -56.40 -19.57 -10.71
N SER A 42 -56.44 -20.90 -10.63
CA SER A 42 -56.61 -21.79 -11.79
C SER A 42 -57.97 -21.67 -12.49
N SER A 43 -58.98 -21.03 -11.87
CA SER A 43 -60.24 -20.68 -12.54
C SER A 43 -60.08 -19.58 -13.60
N PHE A 44 -58.89 -18.99 -13.70
CA PHE A 44 -58.58 -17.93 -14.64
C PHE A 44 -57.51 -18.38 -15.64
N SER A 45 -57.70 -18.01 -16.90
CA SER A 45 -56.65 -18.16 -17.92
C SER A 45 -55.95 -16.82 -18.13
N TYR A 46 -54.62 -16.82 -18.12
CA TYR A 46 -53.81 -15.60 -18.25
C TYR A 46 -53.30 -15.42 -19.68
N ALA A 47 -53.52 -14.24 -20.26
CA ALA A 47 -53.01 -13.84 -21.57
C ALA A 47 -51.68 -13.07 -21.48
N SER A 48 -51.36 -12.50 -20.33
CA SER A 48 -50.13 -11.76 -20.03
C SER A 48 -49.66 -12.06 -18.61
N LYS A 49 -48.34 -12.10 -18.39
CA LYS A 49 -47.73 -12.29 -17.05
C LYS A 49 -47.73 -11.02 -16.19
N GLY A 50 -47.81 -9.84 -16.81
CA GLY A 50 -47.68 -8.55 -16.12
C GLY A 50 -46.29 -8.31 -15.53
N LYS A 51 -46.15 -7.22 -14.75
CA LYS A 51 -44.94 -6.87 -13.99
C LYS A 51 -45.29 -6.54 -12.54
N PRO A 52 -44.44 -6.90 -11.55
CA PRO A 52 -44.65 -6.50 -10.16
C PRO A 52 -44.72 -4.98 -10.04
N SER A 53 -45.75 -4.47 -9.36
CA SER A 53 -46.02 -3.03 -9.28
C SER A 53 -46.07 -2.47 -7.85
N LYS A 54 -46.05 -3.35 -6.84
CA LYS A 54 -46.14 -2.99 -5.42
C LYS A 54 -44.95 -3.55 -4.62
N PRO A 55 -44.50 -2.87 -3.55
CA PRO A 55 -43.40 -3.34 -2.70
C PRO A 55 -43.58 -4.78 -2.24
N THR A 56 -42.48 -5.53 -2.15
CA THR A 56 -42.55 -6.98 -1.92
C THR A 56 -43.21 -7.36 -0.60
N ASP A 57 -42.91 -6.66 0.49
CA ASP A 57 -43.56 -6.89 1.78
C ASP A 57 -45.08 -6.66 1.73
N LEU A 58 -45.51 -5.54 1.16
CA LEU A 58 -46.92 -5.18 1.05
C LEU A 58 -47.71 -6.21 0.22
N SER A 59 -47.17 -6.61 -0.93
CA SER A 59 -47.79 -7.62 -1.77
C SER A 59 -47.89 -8.97 -1.10
N LEU A 60 -46.82 -9.41 -0.42
CA LEU A 60 -46.86 -10.67 0.32
C LEU A 60 -47.85 -10.60 1.47
N ASP A 61 -47.95 -9.48 2.20
CA ASP A 61 -48.98 -9.28 3.23
C ASP A 61 -50.41 -9.35 2.67
N TRP A 62 -50.67 -8.75 1.50
CA TRP A 62 -51.99 -8.81 0.87
C TRP A 62 -52.38 -10.22 0.41
N ILE A 63 -51.44 -10.94 -0.21
CA ILE A 63 -51.70 -12.32 -0.64
C ILE A 63 -51.85 -13.23 0.60
N ASP A 64 -51.09 -12.99 1.67
CA ASP A 64 -51.19 -13.75 2.91
C ASP A 64 -52.54 -13.55 3.62
N GLN A 65 -53.13 -12.36 3.59
CA GLN A 65 -54.49 -12.15 4.10
C GLN A 65 -55.51 -13.05 3.41
N VAL A 66 -55.42 -13.20 2.08
CA VAL A 66 -56.28 -14.13 1.33
C VAL A 66 -55.97 -15.58 1.71
N ARG A 67 -54.69 -15.91 1.91
CA ARG A 67 -54.25 -17.25 2.33
C ARG A 67 -54.77 -17.63 3.72
N GLU A 68 -54.75 -16.71 4.68
CA GLU A 68 -55.27 -16.94 6.04
C GLU A 68 -56.80 -17.03 6.06
N GLU A 69 -57.51 -16.21 5.26
CA GLU A 69 -58.96 -16.33 5.11
C GLU A 69 -59.32 -17.70 4.49
N ALA A 70 -58.61 -18.12 3.44
CA ALA A 70 -58.79 -19.45 2.85
C ALA A 70 -58.51 -20.59 3.86
N ARG A 71 -57.55 -20.41 4.78
CA ARG A 71 -57.32 -21.36 5.90
C ARG A 71 -58.48 -21.40 6.87
N TRP A 72 -59.03 -20.25 7.24
CA TRP A 72 -60.17 -20.17 8.15
C TRP A 72 -61.37 -20.96 7.62
N TRP A 73 -61.65 -20.83 6.32
CA TRP A 73 -62.74 -21.55 5.64
C TRP A 73 -62.35 -22.95 5.11
N GLN A 74 -61.11 -23.40 5.33
CA GLN A 74 -60.59 -24.70 4.90
C GLN A 74 -60.59 -24.92 3.37
N PHE A 75 -60.40 -23.86 2.59
CA PHE A 75 -60.28 -23.90 1.13
C PHE A 75 -58.87 -24.31 0.69
N SER A 76 -58.57 -25.61 0.79
CA SER A 76 -57.22 -26.17 0.52
C SER A 76 -56.59 -25.78 -0.81
N GLU A 77 -57.36 -25.76 -1.90
CA GLU A 77 -56.87 -25.37 -3.24
C GLU A 77 -56.41 -23.91 -3.27
N ALA A 78 -57.22 -22.99 -2.74
CA ALA A 78 -56.90 -21.58 -2.66
C ALA A 78 -55.67 -21.30 -1.78
N ILE A 79 -55.45 -22.08 -0.71
CA ILE A 79 -54.24 -21.94 0.13
C ILE A 79 -52.97 -22.25 -0.67
N ASN A 80 -53.00 -23.31 -1.48
CA ASN A 80 -51.85 -23.71 -2.29
C ASN A 80 -51.54 -22.67 -3.37
N GLU A 81 -52.56 -22.22 -4.09
CA GLU A 81 -52.37 -21.22 -5.15
C GLU A 81 -51.98 -19.84 -4.62
N ALA A 82 -52.49 -19.43 -3.46
CA ALA A 82 -52.02 -18.23 -2.78
C ALA A 82 -50.52 -18.35 -2.47
N THR A 83 -50.08 -19.51 -1.97
CA THR A 83 -48.66 -19.77 -1.71
C THR A 83 -47.83 -19.73 -2.99
N GLU A 84 -48.31 -20.35 -4.07
CA GLU A 84 -47.63 -20.29 -5.38
C GLU A 84 -47.50 -18.86 -5.92
N LEU A 85 -48.54 -18.03 -5.74
CA LEU A 85 -48.52 -16.63 -6.13
C LEU A 85 -47.52 -15.82 -5.29
N MET A 86 -47.45 -16.06 -3.99
CA MET A 86 -46.43 -15.45 -3.12
C MET A 86 -45.01 -15.80 -3.57
N GLU A 87 -44.77 -17.08 -3.88
CA GLU A 87 -43.48 -17.56 -4.37
C GLU A 87 -43.10 -16.93 -5.72
N GLU A 88 -44.05 -16.85 -6.66
CA GLU A 88 -43.85 -16.20 -7.96
C GLU A 88 -43.55 -14.71 -7.80
N PHE A 89 -44.35 -14.01 -6.98
CA PHE A 89 -44.15 -12.59 -6.75
C PHE A 89 -42.82 -12.27 -6.07
N TYR A 90 -42.40 -13.11 -5.12
CA TYR A 90 -41.11 -12.98 -4.45
C TYR A 90 -39.95 -13.06 -5.44
N GLU A 91 -39.94 -14.07 -6.32
CA GLU A 91 -38.91 -14.24 -7.35
C GLU A 91 -38.92 -13.10 -8.37
N ASP A 92 -40.11 -12.65 -8.78
CA ASP A 92 -40.24 -11.60 -9.78
C ASP A 92 -39.88 -10.21 -9.24
N SER A 93 -39.98 -9.95 -7.94
CA SER A 93 -39.76 -8.64 -7.33
C SER A 93 -38.40 -8.47 -6.62
N MET A 94 -37.69 -9.56 -6.30
CA MET A 94 -36.42 -9.52 -5.56
C MET A 94 -35.38 -8.62 -6.24
N CYS A 95 -34.88 -7.63 -5.51
CA CYS A 95 -33.85 -6.67 -5.92
C CYS A 95 -34.19 -5.84 -7.18
N LYS A 96 -35.43 -5.85 -7.67
CA LYS A 96 -35.84 -5.07 -8.85
C LYS A 96 -36.45 -3.73 -8.47
N SER A 97 -36.18 -2.73 -9.30
CA SER A 97 -36.75 -1.38 -9.22
C SER A 97 -37.43 -1.00 -10.54
N PRO A 98 -38.76 -0.79 -10.57
CA PRO A 98 -39.75 -1.17 -9.56
C PRO A 98 -39.84 -2.71 -9.38
N PRO A 99 -40.40 -3.22 -8.27
CA PRO A 99 -41.25 -2.52 -7.30
C PRO A 99 -40.57 -2.05 -6.01
N ASN A 100 -39.30 -2.42 -5.79
CA ASN A 100 -38.54 -1.96 -4.65
C ASN A 100 -37.59 -0.83 -5.10
N ASP A 101 -37.32 0.16 -4.26
CA ASP A 101 -36.45 1.31 -4.56
C ASP A 101 -34.93 0.97 -4.63
N GLY A 102 -34.58 -0.32 -4.74
CA GLY A 102 -33.20 -0.81 -4.71
C GLY A 102 -32.52 -0.63 -3.34
N SER A 103 -33.26 -0.36 -2.26
CA SER A 103 -32.72 -0.24 -0.90
C SER A 103 -32.64 -1.58 -0.15
N LYS A 104 -33.24 -2.64 -0.68
CA LYS A 104 -33.41 -3.92 0.03
C LYS A 104 -32.36 -4.96 -0.40
N GLY A 105 -31.61 -5.47 0.57
CA GLY A 105 -30.60 -6.53 0.38
C GLY A 105 -31.18 -7.94 0.51
N HIS A 106 -30.36 -8.95 0.23
CA HIS A 106 -30.79 -10.36 0.30
C HIS A 106 -31.19 -10.79 1.72
N THR A 107 -30.66 -10.16 2.77
CA THR A 107 -31.08 -10.42 4.17
C THR A 107 -32.56 -10.10 4.38
N TYR A 108 -33.03 -8.93 3.91
CA TYR A 108 -34.45 -8.55 3.97
C TYR A 108 -35.33 -9.58 3.26
N TYR A 109 -34.94 -10.00 2.06
CA TYR A 109 -35.73 -11.00 1.33
C TYR A 109 -35.67 -12.39 1.98
N ARG A 110 -34.57 -12.76 2.62
CA ARG A 110 -34.46 -14.02 3.39
C ARG A 110 -35.45 -14.02 4.55
N GLU A 111 -35.53 -12.91 5.29
CA GLU A 111 -36.48 -12.72 6.39
C GLU A 111 -37.94 -12.78 5.92
N LEU A 112 -38.26 -12.16 4.78
CA LEU A 112 -39.60 -12.27 4.19
C LEU A 112 -39.96 -13.71 3.82
N ALA A 113 -39.06 -14.43 3.15
CA ALA A 113 -39.30 -15.82 2.78
C ALA A 113 -39.48 -16.73 4.01
N GLU A 114 -38.79 -16.44 5.12
CA GLU A 114 -38.99 -17.12 6.40
C GLU A 114 -40.34 -16.76 7.04
N LYS A 115 -40.68 -15.46 7.12
CA LYS A 115 -41.96 -14.96 7.67
C LYS A 115 -43.15 -15.68 7.05
N TYR A 116 -43.20 -15.78 5.72
CA TYR A 116 -44.34 -16.37 5.02
C TYR A 116 -44.21 -17.86 4.69
N LYS A 117 -43.11 -18.51 5.13
CA LYS A 117 -42.82 -19.93 4.91
C LYS A 117 -42.72 -20.31 3.42
N LEU A 118 -41.98 -19.51 2.66
CA LEU A 118 -41.77 -19.67 1.21
C LEU A 118 -40.54 -20.54 0.93
N ASP A 119 -40.75 -21.85 0.75
CA ASP A 119 -39.68 -22.82 0.48
C ASP A 119 -38.92 -22.55 -0.83
N ARG A 120 -39.64 -22.18 -1.89
CA ARG A 120 -39.04 -21.90 -3.20
C ARG A 120 -38.26 -20.59 -3.16
N GLY A 121 -38.81 -19.57 -2.54
CA GLY A 121 -38.18 -18.26 -2.33
C GLY A 121 -36.91 -18.37 -1.49
N ARG A 122 -36.93 -19.19 -0.43
CA ARG A 122 -35.71 -19.50 0.35
C ARG A 122 -34.62 -20.14 -0.51
N LYS A 123 -34.97 -21.11 -1.37
CA LYS A 123 -34.02 -21.74 -2.30
C LYS A 123 -33.52 -20.77 -3.37
N PHE A 124 -34.42 -19.95 -3.91
CA PHE A 124 -34.11 -18.94 -4.93
C PHE A 124 -33.12 -17.90 -4.39
N ASN A 125 -33.39 -17.34 -3.21
CA ASN A 125 -32.49 -16.40 -2.53
C ASN A 125 -31.09 -17.00 -2.30
N LYS A 126 -31.04 -18.22 -1.74
CA LYS A 126 -29.78 -18.94 -1.46
C LYS A 126 -28.99 -19.28 -2.72
N GLY A 127 -29.65 -19.49 -3.85
CA GLY A 127 -28.95 -19.85 -5.08
C GLY A 127 -28.11 -18.72 -5.68
N PHE A 128 -28.21 -17.48 -5.18
CA PHE A 128 -27.31 -16.39 -5.57
C PHE A 128 -26.00 -16.33 -4.76
N TYR A 129 -25.84 -17.20 -3.77
CA TYR A 129 -24.62 -17.29 -2.96
C TYR A 129 -23.68 -18.31 -3.59
N GLY A 130 -22.64 -17.80 -4.26
CA GLY A 130 -21.64 -18.59 -4.97
C GLY A 130 -20.28 -18.55 -4.29
N THR A 131 -19.22 -18.74 -5.07
CA THR A 131 -17.84 -18.66 -4.59
C THR A 131 -17.08 -17.57 -5.35
N ILE A 132 -16.36 -16.71 -4.63
CA ILE A 132 -15.39 -15.79 -5.23
C ILE A 132 -13.97 -16.31 -4.96
N TYR A 133 -13.09 -16.21 -5.94
CA TYR A 133 -11.70 -16.59 -5.80
C TYR A 133 -10.82 -15.63 -6.60
N GLY A 134 -9.52 -15.63 -6.34
CA GLY A 134 -8.60 -14.83 -7.11
C GLY A 134 -7.23 -14.80 -6.51
N HIS A 135 -6.43 -13.85 -6.97
CA HIS A 135 -5.03 -13.70 -6.61
C HIS A 135 -4.75 -12.26 -6.18
N ILE A 136 -4.00 -12.12 -5.08
CA ILE A 136 -3.52 -10.85 -4.55
C ILE A 136 -2.03 -10.75 -4.82
N ALA A 137 -1.63 -9.64 -5.45
CA ALA A 137 -0.23 -9.35 -5.70
C ALA A 137 0.17 -8.00 -5.10
N ILE A 138 1.41 -7.90 -4.64
CA ILE A 138 2.04 -6.61 -4.33
C ILE A 138 2.82 -6.15 -5.55
N VAL A 139 2.53 -4.91 -5.97
CA VAL A 139 3.22 -4.23 -7.07
C VAL A 139 4.24 -3.27 -6.49
N THR A 140 5.50 -3.48 -6.83
CA THR A 140 6.64 -2.61 -6.50
C THR A 140 7.33 -2.17 -7.80
N PRO A 141 8.23 -1.16 -7.76
CA PRO A 141 9.07 -0.82 -8.90
C PRO A 141 9.95 -1.99 -9.39
N GLY A 142 10.30 -2.91 -8.48
CA GLY A 142 11.11 -4.10 -8.76
C GLY A 142 10.33 -5.28 -9.33
N GLY A 143 9.00 -5.18 -9.45
CA GLY A 143 8.14 -6.21 -10.02
C GLY A 143 6.91 -6.54 -9.18
N ARG A 144 6.23 -7.60 -9.61
CA ARG A 144 4.99 -8.12 -9.03
C ARG A 144 5.29 -9.42 -8.30
N ARG A 145 4.83 -9.54 -7.04
CA ARG A 145 4.97 -10.77 -6.25
C ARG A 145 3.65 -11.18 -5.59
N PRO A 146 3.40 -12.49 -5.39
CA PRO A 146 2.27 -12.96 -4.61
C PRO A 146 2.33 -12.48 -3.16
N VAL A 147 1.18 -12.49 -2.49
CA VAL A 147 1.03 -12.03 -1.10
C VAL A 147 0.47 -13.15 -0.24
N ASP A 148 1.28 -13.69 0.65
CA ASP A 148 0.83 -14.60 1.70
C ASP A 148 0.11 -13.84 2.82
N GLY A 149 -0.95 -14.42 3.38
CA GLY A 149 -1.62 -13.93 4.59
C GLY A 149 -2.38 -12.60 4.46
N ALA A 150 -2.70 -12.11 3.26
CA ALA A 150 -3.55 -10.94 3.08
C ALA A 150 -5.01 -11.25 3.42
N LEU A 151 -5.64 -10.42 4.25
CA LEU A 151 -7.06 -10.53 4.56
C LEU A 151 -7.89 -9.92 3.43
N VAL A 152 -8.62 -10.77 2.70
CA VAL A 152 -9.57 -10.36 1.67
C VAL A 152 -10.96 -10.27 2.28
N THR A 153 -11.65 -9.15 2.08
CA THR A 153 -13.00 -8.91 2.59
C THR A 153 -13.92 -8.46 1.46
N VAL A 154 -15.09 -9.08 1.32
CA VAL A 154 -16.19 -8.63 0.47
C VAL A 154 -17.30 -8.08 1.36
N ILE A 155 -17.85 -6.92 1.01
CA ILE A 155 -18.89 -6.24 1.79
C ILE A 155 -20.12 -6.00 0.89
N SER A 156 -21.27 -6.44 1.37
CA SER A 156 -22.57 -6.13 0.77
C SER A 156 -22.93 -4.66 0.98
N PRO A 157 -23.28 -3.91 -0.08
CA PRO A 157 -23.54 -2.48 0.01
C PRO A 157 -24.90 -2.12 0.65
N LEU A 158 -25.79 -3.10 0.82
CA LEU A 158 -27.17 -2.85 1.28
C LEU A 158 -27.41 -3.21 2.75
N ASP A 159 -26.80 -4.30 3.23
CA ASP A 159 -26.98 -4.82 4.59
C ASP A 159 -25.67 -4.95 5.38
N GLY A 160 -24.52 -4.64 4.76
CA GLY A 160 -23.21 -4.69 5.42
C GLY A 160 -22.75 -6.10 5.75
N GLU A 161 -23.38 -7.14 5.18
CA GLU A 161 -22.91 -8.52 5.31
C GLU A 161 -21.47 -8.61 4.78
N THR A 162 -20.61 -9.31 5.52
CA THR A 162 -19.18 -9.42 5.22
C THR A 162 -18.77 -10.87 5.05
N TRP A 163 -17.91 -11.12 4.06
CA TRP A 163 -17.32 -12.43 3.80
C TRP A 163 -15.81 -12.28 3.67
N THR A 164 -15.05 -13.15 4.33
CA THR A 164 -13.60 -13.01 4.45
C THR A 164 -12.84 -14.29 4.14
N ALA A 165 -11.60 -14.15 3.66
CA ALA A 165 -10.61 -15.21 3.58
C ALA A 165 -9.20 -14.63 3.67
N TYR A 166 -8.23 -15.48 3.98
CA TYR A 166 -6.81 -15.17 3.86
C TYR A 166 -6.25 -15.75 2.57
N THR A 167 -5.23 -15.11 2.02
CA THR A 167 -4.45 -15.69 0.92
C THR A 167 -3.51 -16.78 1.40
N ASP A 168 -3.22 -17.74 0.51
CA ASP A 168 -2.14 -18.72 0.67
C ASP A 168 -0.76 -18.16 0.25
N ASP A 169 0.27 -19.00 0.31
CA ASP A 169 1.66 -18.68 -0.02
C ASP A 169 1.87 -18.29 -1.50
N GLU A 170 0.98 -18.75 -2.37
CA GLU A 170 0.90 -18.36 -3.77
C GLU A 170 0.05 -17.09 -3.99
N GLY A 171 -0.50 -16.48 -2.94
CA GLY A 171 -1.32 -15.28 -3.02
C GLY A 171 -2.76 -15.52 -3.47
N ASN A 172 -3.22 -16.77 -3.53
CA ASN A 172 -4.57 -17.11 -3.93
C ASN A 172 -5.52 -17.08 -2.73
N TYR A 173 -6.77 -16.67 -2.96
CA TYR A 173 -7.83 -16.72 -1.95
C TYR A 173 -9.10 -17.34 -2.52
N THR A 174 -9.95 -17.88 -1.64
CA THR A 174 -11.29 -18.38 -1.96
C THR A 174 -12.25 -18.06 -0.82
N ILE A 175 -13.37 -17.40 -1.14
CA ILE A 175 -14.45 -17.11 -0.19
C ILE A 175 -15.72 -17.78 -0.72
N SER A 176 -16.27 -18.70 0.07
CA SER A 176 -17.52 -19.40 -0.26
C SER A 176 -18.75 -18.66 0.27
N GLN A 177 -19.91 -18.95 -0.33
CA GLN A 177 -21.20 -18.37 0.06
C GLN A 177 -21.22 -16.83 -0.01
N VAL A 178 -20.63 -16.26 -1.06
CA VAL A 178 -20.65 -14.80 -1.31
C VAL A 178 -21.82 -14.48 -2.22
N LEU A 179 -22.55 -13.40 -1.93
CA LEU A 179 -23.64 -12.92 -2.77
C LEU A 179 -23.11 -12.44 -4.13
N LEU A 180 -23.64 -12.99 -5.22
CA LEU A 180 -23.20 -12.74 -6.60
C LEU A 180 -24.34 -12.27 -7.53
N HIS A 181 -25.43 -11.76 -6.97
CA HIS A 181 -26.62 -11.34 -7.74
C HIS A 181 -26.37 -10.06 -8.54
N LYS A 182 -26.72 -10.08 -9.83
CA LYS A 182 -26.49 -8.99 -10.80
C LYS A 182 -27.31 -7.73 -10.54
N GLU A 183 -28.54 -7.88 -10.07
CA GLU A 183 -29.43 -6.74 -9.79
C GLU A 183 -29.06 -6.02 -8.48
N CYS A 184 -28.13 -6.55 -7.70
CA CYS A 184 -27.62 -5.87 -6.51
C CYS A 184 -26.63 -4.76 -6.87
N LYS A 185 -26.52 -3.75 -5.98
CA LYS A 185 -25.49 -2.71 -6.11
C LYS A 185 -24.09 -3.34 -6.08
N PRO A 186 -23.07 -2.68 -6.68
CA PRO A 186 -21.70 -3.21 -6.69
C PRO A 186 -21.18 -3.51 -5.28
N PHE A 187 -20.56 -4.68 -5.14
CA PHE A 187 -19.93 -5.15 -3.92
C PHE A 187 -18.56 -4.52 -3.75
N GLU A 188 -18.23 -4.09 -2.54
CA GLU A 188 -16.88 -3.66 -2.20
C GLU A 188 -16.02 -4.89 -1.92
N ILE A 189 -14.80 -4.91 -2.45
CA ILE A 189 -13.79 -5.91 -2.10
C ILE A 189 -12.48 -5.23 -1.72
N THR A 190 -11.93 -5.62 -0.58
CA THR A 190 -10.65 -5.11 -0.07
C THR A 190 -9.67 -6.25 0.18
N ALA A 191 -8.38 -5.95 0.09
CA ALA A 191 -7.30 -6.82 0.54
C ALA A 191 -6.35 -6.02 1.42
N VAL A 192 -6.13 -6.47 2.65
CA VAL A 192 -5.29 -5.78 3.64
C VAL A 192 -4.11 -6.66 4.01
N HIS A 193 -2.91 -6.10 3.94
CA HIS A 193 -1.65 -6.73 4.33
C HIS A 193 -0.73 -5.69 4.99
N GLU A 194 0.31 -6.12 5.71
CA GLU A 194 1.23 -5.18 6.40
C GLU A 194 1.93 -4.18 5.47
N MET A 195 2.00 -4.48 4.17
CA MET A 195 2.62 -3.61 3.16
C MET A 195 1.65 -2.67 2.45
N GLY A 196 0.34 -2.74 2.77
CA GLY A 196 -0.66 -1.82 2.23
C GLY A 196 -2.05 -2.44 2.08
N GLU A 197 -2.93 -1.66 1.45
CA GLU A 197 -4.30 -2.06 1.14
C GLU A 197 -4.59 -1.95 -0.37
N ALA A 198 -5.49 -2.80 -0.84
CA ALA A 198 -6.14 -2.67 -2.15
C ALA A 198 -7.65 -2.61 -1.94
N LYS A 199 -8.32 -1.75 -2.71
CA LYS A 199 -9.78 -1.60 -2.70
C LYS A 199 -10.30 -1.57 -4.13
N ASN A 200 -11.38 -2.29 -4.37
CA ASN A 200 -12.04 -2.39 -5.67
C ASN A 200 -13.55 -2.64 -5.49
N TYR A 201 -14.29 -2.64 -6.60
CA TYR A 201 -15.71 -2.96 -6.65
C TYR A 201 -16.01 -3.99 -7.74
N PHE A 202 -17.07 -4.77 -7.57
CA PHE A 202 -17.55 -5.66 -8.64
C PHE A 202 -19.08 -5.79 -8.63
N GLU A 203 -19.66 -5.99 -9.81
CA GLU A 203 -21.07 -6.35 -9.97
C GLU A 203 -21.23 -7.86 -9.90
N GLY A 204 -22.33 -8.33 -9.31
CA GLY A 204 -22.65 -9.74 -9.29
C GLY A 204 -22.88 -10.30 -10.70
N PRO A 205 -22.29 -11.43 -11.10
CA PRO A 205 -22.48 -11.99 -12.44
C PRO A 205 -23.76 -12.81 -12.62
N LEU A 206 -24.46 -13.18 -11.54
CA LEU A 206 -25.61 -14.08 -11.60
C LEU A 206 -26.91 -13.34 -11.89
N GLU A 207 -27.50 -13.57 -13.06
CA GLU A 207 -28.88 -13.16 -13.38
C GLU A 207 -29.92 -14.18 -12.85
N LYS A 208 -29.52 -15.45 -12.72
CA LYS A 208 -30.34 -16.55 -12.20
C LYS A 208 -29.59 -17.30 -11.10
N PRO A 209 -30.29 -17.94 -10.15
CA PRO A 209 -29.65 -18.68 -9.07
C PRO A 209 -28.77 -19.83 -9.61
N ASN A 210 -27.50 -19.85 -9.18
CA ASN A 210 -26.53 -20.91 -9.45
C ASN A 210 -25.49 -20.95 -8.31
N PRO A 211 -25.72 -21.75 -7.25
CA PRO A 211 -24.85 -21.77 -6.07
C PRO A 211 -23.46 -22.36 -6.33
N SER A 212 -23.29 -23.08 -7.45
CA SER A 212 -21.99 -23.64 -7.86
C SER A 212 -21.16 -22.67 -8.70
N TYR A 213 -21.67 -21.46 -8.97
CA TYR A 213 -20.94 -20.48 -9.77
C TYR A 213 -19.69 -19.98 -9.04
N ARG A 214 -18.61 -19.82 -9.80
CA ARG A 214 -17.32 -19.32 -9.31
C ARG A 214 -16.92 -18.05 -10.05
N PHE A 215 -16.71 -16.97 -9.32
CA PHE A 215 -16.32 -15.66 -9.86
C PHE A 215 -14.84 -15.36 -9.55
N GLN A 216 -14.07 -14.95 -10.55
CA GLN A 216 -12.66 -14.59 -10.37
C GLN A 216 -12.50 -13.07 -10.19
N LYS A 217 -11.80 -12.64 -9.13
CA LYS A 217 -11.44 -11.23 -8.91
C LYS A 217 -10.04 -11.11 -8.33
N ASN A 218 -9.12 -10.48 -9.08
CA ASN A 218 -7.76 -10.23 -8.59
C ASN A 218 -7.67 -8.82 -8.00
N LEU A 219 -6.75 -8.63 -7.05
CA LEU A 219 -6.43 -7.31 -6.49
C LEU A 219 -4.91 -7.09 -6.47
N GLU A 220 -4.53 -5.82 -6.49
CA GLU A 220 -3.14 -5.39 -6.48
C GLU A 220 -2.93 -4.37 -5.38
N ILE A 221 -2.11 -4.73 -4.39
CA ILE A 221 -1.67 -3.84 -3.33
C ILE A 221 -0.48 -3.04 -3.87
N LYS A 222 -0.65 -1.72 -3.98
CA LYS A 222 0.46 -0.82 -4.31
C LYS A 222 1.22 -0.53 -3.03
N ALA A 223 2.43 -1.08 -2.91
CA ALA A 223 3.27 -0.82 -1.75
C ALA A 223 3.49 0.70 -1.61
N ALA A 224 3.34 1.22 -0.39
CA ALA A 224 3.59 2.62 -0.14
C ALA A 224 5.05 2.97 -0.47
N GLU A 225 5.25 4.03 -1.27
CA GLU A 225 6.58 4.52 -1.60
C GLU A 225 7.12 5.33 -0.41
N PHE A 226 8.17 4.82 0.22
CA PHE A 226 8.95 5.55 1.21
C PHE A 226 10.31 5.90 0.62
N ASP A 227 10.71 7.16 0.78
CA ASP A 227 12.09 7.56 0.57
C ASP A 227 12.80 7.51 1.94
N LEU A 228 13.98 6.90 1.97
CA LEU A 228 14.86 6.90 3.14
C LEU A 228 15.85 8.05 2.98
N ILE A 229 15.83 8.98 3.92
CA ILE A 229 16.77 10.10 3.97
C ILE A 229 17.89 9.74 4.95
N ALA A 230 19.12 9.82 4.49
CA ALA A 230 20.31 9.74 5.31
C ALA A 230 20.99 11.10 5.38
N GLU A 231 21.27 11.55 6.60
CA GLU A 231 22.09 12.73 6.87
C GLU A 231 23.39 12.26 7.48
N TYR A 232 24.52 12.70 6.93
CA TYR A 232 25.85 12.34 7.38
C TYR A 232 26.61 13.57 7.86
N ASP A 233 27.21 13.46 9.05
CA ASP A 233 28.17 14.42 9.58
C ASP A 233 29.55 13.75 9.57
N SER A 234 30.43 14.23 8.70
CA SER A 234 31.78 13.70 8.55
C SER A 234 32.84 14.64 9.13
N VAL A 235 33.83 14.07 9.79
CA VAL A 235 35.03 14.73 10.29
C VAL A 235 36.25 14.01 9.74
N PHE A 236 37.06 14.73 8.99
CA PHE A 236 38.34 14.26 8.47
C PHE A 236 39.46 15.01 9.18
N GLU A 237 40.41 14.25 9.73
CA GLU A 237 41.61 14.76 10.37
C GLU A 237 42.81 14.17 9.62
N GLU A 238 43.76 15.01 9.24
CA GLU A 238 45.01 14.61 8.63
C GLU A 238 46.19 15.17 9.41
N SER A 239 47.26 14.40 9.48
CA SER A 239 48.54 14.82 10.04
C SER A 239 49.66 14.25 9.17
N PHE A 240 50.59 15.11 8.80
CA PHE A 240 51.73 14.80 7.96
C PHE A 240 52.98 15.39 8.57
N ILE A 241 54.05 14.61 8.57
CA ILE A 241 55.38 15.09 8.93
C ILE A 241 56.37 14.49 7.94
N SER A 242 57.08 15.34 7.21
CA SER A 242 58.27 14.97 6.44
C SER A 242 59.50 15.50 7.17
N VAL A 243 60.50 14.64 7.33
CA VAL A 243 61.80 15.00 7.91
C VAL A 243 62.85 14.80 6.83
N GLU A 244 63.60 15.85 6.55
CA GLU A 244 64.70 15.88 5.59
C GLU A 244 66.02 16.09 6.35
N GLU A 245 67.16 15.83 5.69
CA GLU A 245 68.49 15.97 6.30
C GLU A 245 68.72 17.37 6.88
N ASP A 246 68.18 18.39 6.21
CA ASP A 246 68.35 19.80 6.55
C ASP A 246 67.06 20.46 7.09
N GLY A 247 66.06 19.71 7.55
CA GLY A 247 64.81 20.33 8.00
C GLY A 247 63.60 19.42 8.19
N TYR A 248 62.44 20.03 8.42
CA TYR A 248 61.17 19.34 8.43
C TYR A 248 60.03 20.19 7.88
N TRP A 249 58.99 19.49 7.44
CA TRP A 249 57.70 20.07 7.11
C TRP A 249 56.59 19.31 7.82
N LYS A 250 55.65 20.05 8.41
CA LYS A 250 54.48 19.53 9.09
C LYS A 250 53.23 20.20 8.54
N LYS A 251 52.19 19.40 8.29
CA LYS A 251 50.83 19.90 8.05
C LYS A 251 49.81 19.15 8.89
N GLU A 252 48.83 19.88 9.40
CA GLU A 252 47.69 19.32 10.12
C GLU A 252 46.42 19.95 9.59
N GLY A 253 45.43 19.11 9.27
CA GLY A 253 44.15 19.55 8.70
C GLY A 253 42.97 18.92 9.42
N LYS A 254 41.90 19.70 9.55
CA LYS A 254 40.61 19.23 10.06
C LYS A 254 39.47 19.79 9.22
N PHE A 255 38.61 18.90 8.76
CA PHE A 255 37.56 19.21 7.79
C PHE A 255 36.24 18.59 8.24
N PHE A 256 35.18 19.30 7.98
CA PHE A 256 33.81 18.97 8.32
C PHE A 256 32.96 19.05 7.07
N ALA A 257 32.23 17.98 6.79
CA ALA A 257 31.26 17.98 5.70
C ALA A 257 29.93 17.39 6.17
N LYS A 258 28.84 18.07 5.80
CA LYS A 258 27.48 17.59 6.01
C LYS A 258 26.89 17.16 4.67
N ILE A 259 26.52 15.89 4.57
CA ILE A 259 26.03 15.28 3.33
C ILE A 259 24.61 14.79 3.55
N ARG A 260 23.74 15.03 2.57
CA ARG A 260 22.39 14.48 2.54
C ARG A 260 22.23 13.55 1.35
N SER A 261 21.78 12.34 1.61
CA SER A 261 21.49 11.33 0.61
C SER A 261 20.03 10.89 0.72
N VAL A 262 19.37 10.75 -0.43
CA VAL A 262 18.02 10.22 -0.53
C VAL A 262 18.09 8.88 -1.23
N TYR A 263 17.52 7.86 -0.61
CA TYR A 263 17.45 6.52 -1.15
C TYR A 263 16.00 6.07 -1.32
N ARG A 264 15.78 5.17 -2.28
CA ARG A 264 14.49 4.54 -2.55
C ARG A 264 14.57 3.05 -2.26
N LEU A 265 13.55 2.52 -1.61
CA LEU A 265 13.46 1.07 -1.36
C LEU A 265 13.45 0.32 -2.69
N GLU A 266 14.42 -0.55 -2.88
CA GLU A 266 14.59 -1.40 -4.07
C GLU A 266 14.00 -2.79 -3.81
N ASN A 267 14.30 -3.38 -2.65
CA ASN A 267 13.82 -4.70 -2.27
C ASN A 267 13.67 -4.80 -0.75
N ALA A 268 12.74 -5.63 -0.28
CA ALA A 268 12.59 -6.00 1.12
C ALA A 268 12.30 -7.50 1.24
N SER A 269 12.99 -8.16 2.16
CA SER A 269 12.82 -9.57 2.48
C SER A 269 12.62 -9.75 3.97
N ARG A 270 11.87 -10.78 4.37
CA ARG A 270 11.57 -11.06 5.77
C ARG A 270 11.71 -12.55 6.05
N THR A 271 12.30 -12.85 7.19
CA THR A 271 12.33 -14.15 7.85
C THR A 271 11.73 -13.99 9.24
N ASP A 272 11.53 -15.09 9.96
CA ASP A 272 11.00 -15.07 11.33
C ASP A 272 11.81 -14.18 12.29
N ASN A 273 13.11 -14.02 12.02
CA ASN A 273 14.04 -13.32 12.91
C ASN A 273 14.56 -11.99 12.35
N GLU A 274 14.47 -11.76 11.05
CA GLU A 274 15.11 -10.63 10.38
C GLU A 274 14.28 -10.06 9.24
N ILE A 275 14.19 -8.74 9.18
CA ILE A 275 13.72 -8.00 8.00
C ILE A 275 14.94 -7.35 7.37
N TYR A 276 15.20 -7.58 6.09
CA TYR A 276 16.27 -6.93 5.35
C TYR A 276 15.70 -6.06 4.24
N GLU A 277 16.07 -4.78 4.24
CA GLU A 277 15.68 -3.80 3.24
C GLU A 277 16.90 -3.30 2.49
N LYS A 278 16.83 -3.32 1.15
CA LYS A 278 17.85 -2.76 0.27
C LYS A 278 17.32 -1.51 -0.40
N TYR A 279 18.11 -0.45 -0.35
CA TYR A 279 17.80 0.86 -0.88
C TYR A 279 18.79 1.27 -1.97
N ARG A 280 18.31 1.93 -3.02
CA ARG A 280 19.13 2.51 -4.10
C ARG A 280 19.22 4.02 -3.95
N LEU A 281 20.40 4.59 -4.16
CA LEU A 281 20.61 6.03 -4.15
C LEU A 281 19.76 6.71 -5.25
N VAL A 282 19.08 7.79 -4.88
CA VAL A 282 18.30 8.65 -5.78
C VAL A 282 19.02 9.98 -5.98
N SER A 283 19.49 10.57 -4.88
CA SER A 283 20.24 11.83 -4.92
C SER A 283 21.21 11.92 -3.74
N CYS A 284 22.24 12.74 -3.93
CA CYS A 284 23.29 12.97 -2.95
C CYS A 284 23.77 14.41 -3.09
N SER A 285 23.85 15.14 -1.99
CA SER A 285 24.21 16.56 -2.00
C SER A 285 25.07 16.94 -0.81
N LEU A 286 26.01 17.84 -1.04
CA LEU A 286 26.82 18.49 0.00
C LEU A 286 26.04 19.67 0.55
N GLU A 287 25.63 19.60 1.80
CA GLU A 287 24.90 20.70 2.44
C GLU A 287 25.85 21.77 2.97
N SER A 288 27.00 21.34 3.52
CA SER A 288 28.03 22.26 3.98
C SER A 288 29.41 21.60 3.96
N PHE A 289 30.42 22.44 3.80
CA PHE A 289 31.82 22.05 3.88
C PHE A 289 32.61 23.19 4.54
N ASN A 290 33.45 22.85 5.52
CA ASN A 290 34.43 23.77 6.04
C ASN A 290 35.64 23.01 6.58
N GLY A 291 36.79 23.66 6.60
CA GLY A 291 37.97 23.08 7.20
C GLY A 291 39.08 24.10 7.37
N GLN A 292 40.07 23.71 8.15
CA GLN A 292 41.27 24.48 8.39
C GLN A 292 42.47 23.58 8.27
N ARG A 293 43.55 24.13 7.70
CA ARG A 293 44.85 23.48 7.66
C ARG A 293 45.91 24.43 8.18
N THR A 294 46.83 23.90 8.95
CA THR A 294 48.01 24.61 9.46
C THR A 294 49.27 23.99 8.88
N TYR A 295 50.28 24.82 8.71
CA TYR A 295 51.56 24.47 8.13
C TYR A 295 52.68 24.98 9.02
N GLU A 296 53.70 24.15 9.19
CA GLU A 296 54.92 24.48 9.89
C GLU A 296 56.11 23.91 9.12
N ALA A 297 57.14 24.74 8.94
CA ALA A 297 58.30 24.40 8.16
C ALA A 297 59.56 24.91 8.85
N HIS A 298 60.60 24.10 8.86
CA HIS A 298 61.91 24.49 9.34
C HIS A 298 62.96 23.97 8.37
N TYR A 299 63.85 24.84 7.89
CA TYR A 299 64.96 24.46 7.04
C TYR A 299 66.26 25.15 7.46
N ASP A 300 67.34 24.39 7.49
CA ASP A 300 68.71 24.76 7.81
C ASP A 300 69.65 24.35 6.66
N TYR A 301 69.53 25.05 5.52
CA TYR A 301 70.28 24.72 4.31
C TYR A 301 71.53 25.60 4.18
N GLY A 302 72.69 25.06 4.59
CA GLY A 302 73.96 25.81 4.63
C GLY A 302 73.88 27.02 5.57
N ASP A 303 74.18 28.23 5.06
CA ASP A 303 74.12 29.47 5.88
C ASP A 303 72.70 30.05 6.03
N LYS A 304 71.68 29.42 5.44
CA LYS A 304 70.30 29.93 5.40
C LYS A 304 69.40 29.13 6.34
N LYS A 305 68.91 29.81 7.38
CA LYS A 305 67.87 29.29 8.27
C LYS A 305 66.53 29.97 7.96
N MET A 306 65.49 29.18 7.75
CA MET A 306 64.13 29.68 7.53
C MET A 306 63.09 28.89 8.32
N ASP A 307 62.18 29.63 8.95
CA ASP A 307 60.97 29.09 9.58
C ASP A 307 59.76 29.55 8.79
N GLY A 308 58.84 28.65 8.49
CA GLY A 308 57.58 28.94 7.81
C GLY A 308 56.40 28.56 8.68
N THR A 309 55.43 29.46 8.84
CA THR A 309 54.14 29.13 9.43
C THR A 309 53.03 29.58 8.49
N GLY A 310 52.03 28.73 8.27
CA GLY A 310 50.93 29.04 7.37
C GLY A 310 49.59 28.52 7.84
N ARG A 311 48.54 29.10 7.27
CA ARG A 311 47.16 28.65 7.49
C ARG A 311 46.35 28.76 6.20
N ALA A 312 45.43 27.82 6.02
CA ALA A 312 44.40 27.85 4.99
C ALA A 312 43.04 27.59 5.62
N ASP A 313 42.08 28.47 5.37
CA ASP A 313 40.67 28.20 5.62
C ASP A 313 40.04 27.73 4.30
N ILE A 314 39.24 26.67 4.36
CA ILE A 314 38.61 26.06 3.19
C ILE A 314 37.12 26.01 3.43
N SER A 315 36.36 26.64 2.56
CA SER A 315 34.90 26.70 2.65
C SER A 315 34.21 26.04 1.45
N ASN A 316 34.97 25.68 0.43
CA ASN A 316 34.43 25.17 -0.82
C ASN A 316 34.83 23.71 -0.97
N GLY A 317 33.83 22.86 -1.14
CA GLY A 317 33.97 21.44 -1.45
C GLY A 317 32.93 21.07 -2.50
N ARG A 318 33.20 20.00 -3.26
CA ARG A 318 32.21 19.35 -4.12
C ARG A 318 32.31 17.85 -3.95
N ILE A 319 31.18 17.16 -3.94
CA ILE A 319 31.17 15.70 -3.94
C ILE A 319 31.45 15.22 -5.37
N ARG A 320 32.46 14.36 -5.57
CA ARG A 320 32.70 13.75 -6.90
C ARG A 320 31.97 12.42 -7.12
N GLU A 321 31.69 11.66 -6.06
CA GLU A 321 31.06 10.35 -6.12
C GLU A 321 30.16 10.14 -4.89
N CYS A 322 29.17 9.25 -4.94
CA CYS A 322 28.38 8.81 -3.78
C CYS A 322 28.04 7.32 -3.89
N GLY A 323 27.98 6.63 -2.76
CA GLY A 323 27.66 5.20 -2.72
C GLY A 323 26.27 4.86 -3.27
N ALA A 324 26.19 3.82 -4.10
CA ALA A 324 25.02 3.52 -4.92
C ALA A 324 23.86 2.85 -4.16
N PHE A 325 24.10 2.22 -3.01
CA PHE A 325 23.08 1.47 -2.28
C PHE A 325 23.30 1.48 -0.75
N LEU A 326 22.23 1.18 -0.02
CA LEU A 326 22.20 1.05 1.44
C LEU A 326 21.31 -0.13 1.82
N GLY A 327 21.84 -1.10 2.54
CA GLY A 327 21.11 -2.22 3.14
C GLY A 327 20.86 -1.97 4.63
N ILE A 328 19.69 -2.34 5.15
CA ILE A 328 19.38 -2.26 6.58
C ILE A 328 18.70 -3.56 7.00
N SER A 329 19.27 -4.23 8.00
CA SER A 329 18.65 -5.35 8.68
C SER A 329 18.00 -4.92 9.98
N TYR A 330 16.79 -5.40 10.23
CA TYR A 330 16.02 -5.21 11.43
C TYR A 330 15.75 -6.56 12.10
N ASP A 331 15.65 -6.55 13.42
CA ASP A 331 15.06 -7.62 14.19
C ASP A 331 13.55 -7.69 13.90
N ALA A 332 13.06 -8.83 13.40
CA ALA A 332 11.67 -8.95 12.98
C ALA A 332 10.65 -8.81 14.13
N SER A 333 11.07 -9.10 15.38
CA SER A 333 10.19 -9.09 16.55
C SER A 333 10.07 -7.69 17.18
N SER A 334 11.19 -6.97 17.24
CA SER A 334 11.30 -5.68 17.93
C SER A 334 11.37 -4.49 16.98
N GLY A 335 11.60 -4.73 15.68
CA GLY A 335 11.82 -3.69 14.67
C GLY A 335 13.12 -2.90 14.86
N ASN A 336 13.98 -3.31 15.81
CA ASN A 336 15.25 -2.65 16.07
C ASN A 336 16.23 -2.94 14.94
N VAL A 337 16.99 -1.94 14.50
CA VAL A 337 18.05 -2.16 13.51
C VAL A 337 19.14 -3.02 14.12
N ARG A 338 19.43 -4.13 13.45
CA ARG A 338 20.54 -5.02 13.75
C ARG A 338 21.80 -4.58 13.00
N LYS A 339 21.66 -4.18 11.73
CA LYS A 339 22.79 -3.96 10.83
C LYS A 339 22.47 -2.90 9.79
N VAL A 340 23.49 -2.14 9.37
CA VAL A 340 23.42 -1.25 8.21
C VAL A 340 24.56 -1.63 7.27
N ASP A 341 24.22 -2.26 6.15
CA ASP A 341 25.14 -2.61 5.07
C ASP A 341 25.26 -1.42 4.11
N GLN A 342 26.24 -0.58 4.35
CA GLN A 342 26.50 0.58 3.52
C GLN A 342 27.46 0.18 2.39
N GLY A 343 27.01 0.24 1.13
CA GLY A 343 27.94 0.15 0.00
C GLY A 343 28.96 1.29 0.04
N ASP A 344 30.06 1.17 -0.70
CA ASP A 344 31.17 2.13 -0.69
C ASP A 344 30.68 3.58 -0.80
N ILE A 345 30.67 4.33 0.31
CA ILE A 345 30.47 5.78 0.23
C ILE A 345 31.81 6.38 -0.16
N HIS A 346 32.06 6.51 -1.46
CA HIS A 346 33.12 7.37 -1.96
C HIS A 346 32.68 8.81 -1.77
N VAL A 347 33.39 9.60 -0.98
CA VAL A 347 33.22 11.06 -0.99
C VAL A 347 34.59 11.67 -1.12
N SER A 348 34.92 12.12 -2.33
CA SER A 348 36.10 12.94 -2.55
C SER A 348 35.69 14.39 -2.73
N PHE A 349 36.47 15.30 -2.14
CA PHE A 349 36.27 16.74 -2.24
C PHE A 349 37.40 17.38 -3.03
N ASP A 350 37.04 18.29 -3.94
CA ASP A 350 37.97 19.33 -4.34
C ASP A 350 37.86 20.49 -3.36
N ALA A 351 38.91 20.64 -2.55
CA ALA A 351 39.05 21.78 -1.68
C ALA A 351 39.70 22.92 -2.47
N ASP A 352 39.01 24.05 -2.56
CA ASP A 352 39.58 25.29 -3.08
C ASP A 352 39.92 26.21 -1.91
N GLY A 353 41.21 26.52 -1.75
CA GLY A 353 41.71 27.37 -0.67
C GLY A 353 42.96 28.13 -1.08
N LYS A 354 43.17 29.29 -0.46
CA LYS A 354 44.45 30.01 -0.53
C LYS A 354 45.23 29.71 0.74
N ILE A 355 46.46 29.24 0.57
CA ILE A 355 47.39 29.04 1.66
C ILE A 355 48.21 30.31 1.78
N VAL A 356 48.22 30.92 2.96
CA VAL A 356 49.12 32.04 3.25
C VAL A 356 50.22 31.53 4.17
N ILE A 357 51.47 31.58 3.71
CA ILE A 357 52.65 31.20 4.49
C ILE A 357 53.46 32.46 4.76
N ILE A 358 53.88 32.63 6.02
CA ILE A 358 54.82 33.66 6.43
C ILE A 358 56.15 32.98 6.71
N TRP A 359 57.14 33.27 5.87
CA TRP A 359 58.51 32.85 6.04
C TRP A 359 59.29 33.87 6.85
N THR A 360 60.01 33.40 7.86
CA THR A 360 60.98 34.18 8.63
C THR A 360 62.38 33.67 8.29
N LYS A 361 63.09 34.39 7.42
CA LYS A 361 64.48 34.10 7.04
C LYS A 361 65.39 34.76 8.06
N LYS A 362 66.36 34.02 8.61
CA LYS A 362 67.28 34.52 9.65
C LYS A 362 68.58 35.10 9.08
N ASN A 363 68.96 34.75 7.85
CA ASN A 363 70.21 35.22 7.25
C ASN A 363 70.11 35.43 5.71
N PRO A 364 70.05 36.67 5.21
CA PRO A 364 69.82 37.91 5.97
C PRO A 364 68.41 37.96 6.58
N PRO A 365 68.19 38.62 7.73
CA PRO A 365 66.89 38.72 8.38
C PRO A 365 65.82 39.37 7.50
N ARG A 366 64.74 38.66 7.17
CA ARG A 366 63.57 39.23 6.48
C ARG A 366 62.33 38.34 6.62
N LYS A 367 61.16 38.94 6.38
CA LYS A 367 59.88 38.22 6.28
C LYS A 367 59.37 38.24 4.85
N GLU A 368 58.88 37.11 4.38
CA GLU A 368 58.25 36.96 3.07
C GLU A 368 56.88 36.29 3.25
N THR A 369 55.88 36.75 2.50
CA THR A 369 54.53 36.18 2.52
C THR A 369 54.24 35.56 1.17
N ASP A 370 54.03 34.25 1.15
CA ASP A 370 53.63 33.52 -0.05
C ASP A 370 52.14 33.20 0.01
N VAL A 371 51.46 33.37 -1.13
CA VAL A 371 50.07 32.95 -1.32
C VAL A 371 50.06 31.80 -2.31
N LEU A 372 49.97 30.58 -1.80
CA LEU A 372 49.89 29.37 -2.61
C LEU A 372 48.43 28.99 -2.84
N LYS A 373 48.16 28.32 -3.95
CA LYS A 373 46.89 27.62 -4.13
C LYS A 373 46.94 26.27 -3.44
N TRP A 374 45.78 25.78 -3.02
CA TRP A 374 45.61 24.47 -2.40
C TRP A 374 46.11 23.29 -3.25
N ASP A 375 46.05 23.41 -4.57
CA ASP A 375 46.47 22.39 -5.55
C ASP A 375 47.98 22.39 -5.83
N HIS A 376 48.78 23.17 -5.11
CA HIS A 376 50.23 23.14 -5.26
C HIS A 376 50.80 21.86 -4.64
N VAL A 377 51.09 20.89 -5.51
CA VAL A 377 51.75 19.62 -5.15
C VAL A 377 53.14 19.95 -4.62
N PHE A 378 53.34 19.77 -3.31
CA PHE A 378 54.70 19.83 -2.75
C PHE A 378 55.49 18.59 -3.23
N PRO A 379 56.82 18.69 -3.40
CA PRO A 379 57.64 17.54 -3.78
C PRO A 379 57.35 16.34 -2.87
N GLY A 380 56.89 15.23 -3.45
CA GLY A 380 56.53 14.00 -2.71
C GLY A 380 55.04 13.78 -2.41
N GLU A 381 54.13 14.70 -2.78
CA GLU A 381 52.69 14.50 -2.59
C GLU A 381 52.03 13.71 -3.74
N PRO A 382 51.21 12.68 -3.46
CA PRO A 382 50.37 12.06 -4.50
C PRO A 382 49.28 13.02 -4.99
N GLN A 383 49.03 13.02 -6.31
CA GLN A 383 48.01 13.86 -6.93
C GLN A 383 46.59 13.40 -6.57
N GLY A 384 45.81 14.31 -5.99
CA GLY A 384 44.38 14.11 -5.77
C GLY A 384 44.09 13.26 -4.54
N PHE A 385 43.13 13.72 -3.74
CA PHE A 385 42.68 13.04 -2.54
C PHE A 385 41.32 12.37 -2.81
N PRO A 386 41.24 11.05 -3.00
CA PRO A 386 40.04 10.33 -2.64
C PRO A 386 39.99 10.25 -1.12
N ALA A 387 38.99 10.82 -0.45
CA ALA A 387 38.87 10.68 1.01
C ALA A 387 38.42 9.26 1.44
N VAL A 388 38.56 8.28 0.55
CA VAL A 388 38.26 6.87 0.73
C VAL A 388 39.31 6.11 -0.07
N ASP A 389 40.38 5.70 0.59
CA ASP A 389 41.34 4.77 -0.01
C ASP A 389 40.70 3.38 -0.11
N HIS A 390 40.90 2.77 -1.27
CA HIS A 390 40.39 1.48 -1.67
C HIS A 390 40.95 0.39 -0.76
N SER A 391 40.16 -0.07 0.18
CA SER A 391 40.32 -1.43 0.69
C SER A 391 39.04 -2.19 0.41
N TYR A 392 39.14 -3.12 -0.53
CA TYR A 392 38.21 -4.22 -0.76
C TYR A 392 38.01 -5.05 0.52
N MET A 393 37.27 -4.52 1.49
CA MET A 393 36.74 -5.29 2.59
C MET A 393 35.26 -4.96 2.66
N GLU A 394 34.44 -5.99 2.43
CA GLU A 394 33.03 -6.01 2.79
C GLU A 394 32.92 -5.78 4.31
N GLU A 395 32.99 -4.53 4.76
CA GLU A 395 32.88 -4.20 6.18
C GLU A 395 31.41 -4.10 6.56
N HIS A 396 30.92 -5.14 7.22
CA HIS A 396 29.62 -5.15 7.86
C HIS A 396 29.63 -4.29 9.12
N VAL A 397 28.99 -3.12 9.08
CA VAL A 397 28.85 -2.24 10.24
C VAL A 397 27.51 -2.51 10.94
N PHE A 398 27.56 -2.75 12.26
CA PHE A 398 26.40 -3.03 13.09
C PHE A 398 26.13 -1.82 14.01
N GLY A 399 24.87 -1.38 14.11
CA GLY A 399 24.50 -0.24 14.96
C GLY A 399 23.00 -0.05 15.11
N ASN A 400 22.56 0.36 16.31
CA ASN A 400 21.18 0.78 16.56
C ASN A 400 20.99 2.22 16.05
N ILE A 401 19.83 2.53 15.44
CA ILE A 401 19.46 3.86 14.86
C ILE A 401 19.70 5.05 15.82
N LYS A 402 19.86 4.81 17.12
CA LYS A 402 20.07 5.85 18.12
C LYS A 402 21.52 6.37 18.22
N SER A 403 22.53 5.63 17.76
CA SER A 403 23.92 6.07 17.83
C SER A 403 24.80 5.31 16.85
N SER A 404 25.23 5.96 15.78
CA SER A 404 26.10 5.33 14.78
C SER A 404 27.21 6.25 14.34
N LEU A 405 28.41 5.93 14.83
CA LEU A 405 29.70 6.51 14.49
C LEU A 405 30.53 5.43 13.81
N ILE A 406 31.03 5.71 12.61
CA ILE A 406 32.05 4.91 11.93
C ILE A 406 33.36 5.69 12.02
N SER A 407 34.41 5.09 12.57
CA SER A 407 35.74 5.73 12.63
C SER A 407 36.81 4.82 12.07
N ARG A 408 37.63 5.34 11.15
CA ARG A 408 38.74 4.61 10.53
C ARG A 408 40.04 5.39 10.64
N ARG A 409 41.15 4.67 10.79
CA ARG A 409 42.51 5.21 10.75
C ARG A 409 43.26 4.55 9.59
N GLY A 410 43.97 5.36 8.81
CA GLY A 410 44.82 4.92 7.71
C GLY A 410 46.22 5.52 7.84
N PHE A 411 47.20 4.84 7.25
CA PHE A 411 48.61 5.22 7.30
C PHE A 411 49.26 5.02 5.93
N THR A 412 50.03 6.00 5.49
CA THR A 412 51.09 5.86 4.49
C THR A 412 52.42 6.27 5.13
N ASP A 413 53.56 6.02 4.48
CA ASP A 413 54.90 6.19 5.07
C ASP A 413 55.17 7.56 5.73
N HIS A 414 54.38 8.60 5.38
CA HIS A 414 54.53 9.95 5.90
C HIS A 414 53.21 10.61 6.36
N ILE A 415 52.07 9.92 6.27
CA ILE A 415 50.76 10.56 6.48
C ILE A 415 49.80 9.70 7.29
N VAL A 416 49.27 10.30 8.36
CA VAL A 416 48.24 9.73 9.24
C VAL A 416 46.91 10.39 8.94
N TYR A 417 45.89 9.58 8.70
CA TYR A 417 44.53 10.06 8.49
C TYR A 417 43.57 9.41 9.47
N LYS A 418 42.61 10.20 9.94
CA LYS A 418 41.48 9.74 10.72
C LYS A 418 40.20 10.28 10.09
N PHE A 419 39.31 9.37 9.74
CA PHE A 419 37.99 9.71 9.22
C PHE A 419 36.94 9.24 10.22
N SER A 420 35.99 10.10 10.53
CA SER A 420 34.84 9.82 11.39
C SER A 420 33.57 10.21 10.67
N LEU A 421 32.62 9.29 10.54
CA LEU A 421 31.33 9.50 9.90
C LEU A 421 30.23 9.17 10.88
N ASN A 422 29.41 10.16 11.23
CA ASN A 422 28.16 9.96 11.94
C ASN A 422 27.01 10.03 10.94
N TYR A 423 25.95 9.26 11.18
CA TYR A 423 24.78 9.31 10.32
C TYR A 423 23.47 9.24 11.09
N ARG A 424 22.43 9.79 10.48
CA ARG A 424 21.05 9.72 10.92
C ARG A 424 20.16 9.28 9.76
N LEU A 425 19.34 8.25 9.99
CA LEU A 425 18.40 7.74 8.99
C LEU A 425 16.96 8.13 9.37
N LYS A 426 16.18 8.55 8.39
CA LYS A 426 14.76 8.90 8.54
C LYS A 426 13.95 8.32 7.37
N LYS A 427 12.95 7.49 7.66
CA LYS A 427 11.96 7.07 6.65
C LYS A 427 10.89 8.14 6.52
N GLU A 428 10.69 8.65 5.31
CA GLU A 428 9.61 9.57 4.98
C GLU A 428 8.65 8.92 3.97
N GLY A 429 7.38 8.79 4.36
CA GLY A 429 6.34 8.35 3.42
C GLY A 429 6.07 9.45 2.40
N LYS A 430 6.04 9.11 1.11
CA LYS A 430 5.53 10.06 0.12
C LYS A 430 4.07 10.33 0.45
N LYS A 431 3.74 11.60 0.69
CA LYS A 431 2.35 12.04 0.65
C LYS A 431 1.85 11.71 -0.74
N GLN A 432 0.92 10.76 -0.85
CA GLN A 432 0.19 10.55 -2.09
C GLN A 432 -0.42 11.91 -2.46
N ASN A 433 -0.03 12.45 -3.60
CA ASN A 433 -0.70 13.60 -4.17
C ASN A 433 -2.18 13.22 -4.33
N LYS A 434 -3.04 13.81 -3.50
CA LYS A 434 -4.51 13.71 -3.59
C LYS A 434 -5.08 14.43 -4.82
N ASN A 435 -4.33 14.49 -5.91
CA ASN A 435 -4.74 15.13 -7.16
C ASN A 435 -4.82 14.07 -8.26
N LEU A 436 -5.80 13.19 -8.15
CA LEU A 436 -6.42 12.51 -9.29
C LEU A 436 -7.93 12.53 -9.00
N SER A 437 -8.55 13.65 -9.36
CA SER A 437 -9.99 13.82 -9.55
C SER A 437 -10.43 13.22 -10.86
#